data_AF-B6DTF0-F1
#
_entry.id   AF-B6DTF0-F1
#
_cell.length_a   1.000
_cell.length_b   1.000
_cell.length_c   1.000
_cell.angle_alpha   90.00
_cell.angle_beta   90.00
_cell.angle_gamma   90.00
#
_symmetry.space_group_name_H-M   'P 1'
#
loop_
_entity.id
_entity.type
_entity.pdbx_description
1 polymer ?
#
loop_
_entity_poly.entity_id
_entity_poly.type
_entity_poly.pdbx_seq_one_letter_code
_entity_poly.pdbx_strand_id
1 'polypeptide(L)'
;MSSRFLQKDFLKCGNCTFMHRYARGYRPIPNPILFKSDVHCRSFSDEQRMSAGYSGMRLSTKCPSCEKLHSKWTWMDFQTFLDEKEKLPLSEQRKYLLSSNPLKQQAIAEGSTSTRTVAAVQ
;
A
#
# COMPACT_ATOMS: atom_id res chain seq x y z
N MET A 1 18.39 -9.44 -4.72
CA MET A 1 17.16 -9.45 -3.89
C MET A 1 16.15 -10.38 -4.53
N SER A 2 15.93 -11.54 -3.93
CA SER A 2 14.82 -12.45 -4.25
C SER A 2 13.57 -12.04 -3.46
N SER A 3 12.40 -12.33 -4.02
CA SER A 3 11.12 -12.24 -3.34
C SER A 3 10.25 -13.36 -3.86
N ARG A 4 9.96 -14.37 -3.02
CA ARG A 4 9.22 -15.55 -3.46
C ARG A 4 7.71 -15.28 -3.55
N PHE A 5 7.20 -14.40 -2.69
CA PHE A 5 5.78 -14.16 -2.50
C PHE A 5 5.38 -12.74 -2.89
N LEU A 6 4.14 -12.60 -3.36
CA LEU A 6 3.53 -11.30 -3.60
C LEU A 6 3.16 -10.67 -2.24
N GLN A 7 3.61 -9.44 -2.03
CA GLN A 7 3.23 -8.64 -0.86
C GLN A 7 2.78 -7.24 -1.27
N LYS A 8 1.74 -6.75 -0.60
CA LYS A 8 1.24 -5.37 -0.72
C LYS A 8 1.53 -4.64 0.57
N ASP A 9 2.10 -3.46 0.43
CA ASP A 9 2.49 -2.59 1.54
C ASP A 9 1.89 -1.20 1.33
N PHE A 10 1.62 -0.49 2.42
CA PHE A 10 1.20 0.90 2.39
C PHE A 10 2.38 1.78 2.78
N LEU A 11 2.67 2.78 1.95
CA LEU A 11 3.77 3.70 2.17
C LEU A 11 3.25 5.12 2.26
N LYS A 12 3.67 5.85 3.28
CA LYS A 12 3.40 7.29 3.41
C LYS A 12 4.63 8.09 3.01
N CYS A 13 4.42 9.05 2.10
CA CYS A 13 5.46 9.96 1.68
C CYS A 13 5.77 10.96 2.80
N GLY A 14 7.02 11.05 3.23
CA GLY A 14 7.44 12.02 4.25
C GLY A 14 7.48 13.48 3.78
N ASN A 15 7.36 13.74 2.47
CA ASN A 15 7.40 15.10 1.92
C ASN A 15 6.00 15.69 1.69
N CYS A 16 5.09 14.93 1.07
CA CYS A 16 3.73 15.39 0.71
C CYS A 16 2.62 14.62 1.43
N THR A 17 2.95 13.79 2.44
CA THR A 17 2.01 12.95 3.22
C THR A 17 1.12 12.00 2.42
N PHE A 18 1.34 11.91 1.11
CA PHE A 18 0.60 11.04 0.20
C PHE A 18 0.81 9.57 0.56
N MET A 19 -0.29 8.82 0.67
CA MET A 19 -0.31 7.39 0.93
C MET A 19 -0.41 6.62 -0.38
N HIS A 20 0.65 5.86 -0.67
CA HIS A 20 0.80 5.05 -1.87
C HIS A 20 0.70 3.55 -1.53
N ARG A 21 0.11 2.77 -2.43
CA ARG A 21 0.12 1.31 -2.36
C ARG A 21 1.30 0.79 -3.17
N TYR A 22 2.26 0.18 -2.49
CA TYR A 22 3.42 -0.42 -3.12
C TYR A 22 3.24 -1.94 -3.15
N ALA A 23 3.56 -2.55 -4.29
CA ALA A 23 3.47 -4.00 -4.45
C ALA A 23 4.82 -4.55 -4.87
N ARG A 24 5.22 -5.66 -4.23
CA ARG A 24 6.40 -6.44 -4.61
C ARG A 24 5.94 -7.74 -5.25
N GLY A 25 6.35 -7.94 -6.49
CA GLY A 25 6.09 -9.18 -7.23
C GLY A 25 7.12 -10.27 -6.94
N TYR A 26 6.95 -11.38 -7.65
CA TYR A 26 7.91 -12.49 -7.64
C TYR A 26 9.23 -12.09 -8.31
N ARG A 27 10.34 -12.44 -7.67
CA ARG A 27 11.69 -12.41 -8.26
C ARG A 27 12.37 -13.76 -8.00
N PRO A 28 12.92 -14.40 -9.03
CA PRO A 28 13.52 -15.72 -8.89
C PRO A 28 14.70 -15.69 -7.92
N ILE A 29 14.93 -16.84 -7.26
CA ILE A 29 16.12 -17.05 -6.45
C ILE A 29 17.40 -17.00 -7.31
N PRO A 30 18.57 -16.69 -6.72
CA PRO A 30 19.84 -16.87 -7.40
C PRO A 30 19.99 -18.31 -7.94
N ASN A 31 20.70 -18.47 -9.05
CA ASN A 31 20.86 -19.76 -9.72
C ASN A 31 21.41 -20.82 -8.75
N PRO A 32 20.65 -21.88 -8.42
CA PRO A 32 21.09 -22.90 -7.47
C PRO A 32 22.16 -23.84 -8.05
N ILE A 33 22.28 -23.93 -9.39
CA ILE A 33 23.28 -24.79 -10.05
C ILE A 33 24.68 -24.18 -9.89
N LEU A 34 24.81 -22.88 -10.14
CA LEU A 34 26.04 -22.12 -9.88
C LEU A 34 26.01 -21.55 -8.46
N PHE A 35 26.09 -22.47 -7.50
CA PHE A 35 25.80 -22.18 -6.11
C PHE A 35 26.78 -21.15 -5.50
N LYS A 36 26.21 -20.11 -4.89
CA LYS A 36 26.94 -19.10 -4.13
C LYS A 36 26.30 -18.92 -2.75
N SER A 37 26.79 -19.67 -1.76
CA SER A 37 26.21 -19.72 -0.42
C SER A 37 25.93 -18.34 0.19
N ASP A 38 26.90 -17.43 0.15
CA ASP A 38 26.75 -16.06 0.67
C ASP A 38 25.55 -15.31 0.06
N VAL A 39 25.34 -15.44 -1.25
CA VAL A 39 24.23 -14.78 -1.96
C VAL A 39 22.89 -15.39 -1.54
N HIS A 40 22.81 -16.72 -1.40
CA HIS A 40 21.59 -17.40 -0.97
C HIS A 40 21.23 -17.04 0.48
N CYS A 41 22.20 -17.10 1.40
CA CYS A 41 21.98 -16.79 2.81
C CYS A 41 21.56 -15.33 3.02
N ARG A 42 22.26 -14.37 2.39
CA ARG A 42 21.89 -12.95 2.48
C ARG A 42 20.53 -12.67 1.87
N SER A 43 20.22 -13.26 0.71
CA SER A 43 18.93 -13.07 0.06
C SER A 43 17.77 -13.59 0.91
N PHE A 44 17.96 -14.71 1.61
CA PHE A 44 16.98 -15.24 2.57
C PHE A 44 16.76 -14.29 3.76
N SER A 45 17.82 -13.80 4.38
CA SER A 45 17.69 -12.85 5.50
C SER A 45 17.05 -11.53 5.07
N ASP A 46 17.41 -11.02 3.90
CA ASP A 46 16.80 -9.82 3.33
C ASP A 46 15.31 -10.04 3.01
N GLU A 47 14.93 -11.23 2.52
CA GLU A 47 13.53 -11.60 2.26
C GLU A 47 12.69 -11.62 3.55
N GLN A 48 13.24 -12.12 4.66
CA GLN A 48 12.57 -12.07 5.96
C GLN A 48 12.36 -10.63 6.44
N ARG A 49 13.40 -9.77 6.35
CA ARG A 49 13.30 -8.34 6.73
C ARG A 49 12.29 -7.60 5.86
N MET A 50 12.31 -7.90 4.56
CA MET A 50 11.35 -7.37 3.60
C MET A 50 9.92 -7.76 3.95
N SER A 51 9.69 -9.01 4.34
CA SER A 51 8.37 -9.52 4.71
C SER A 51 7.87 -8.87 6.00
N ALA A 52 8.78 -8.63 6.96
CA ALA A 52 8.53 -7.96 8.22
C ALA A 52 8.57 -6.42 8.13
N GLY A 53 7.89 -5.84 7.14
CA GLY A 53 7.71 -4.39 7.04
C GLY A 53 8.99 -3.59 6.74
N TYR A 54 9.97 -4.20 6.06
CA TYR A 54 11.25 -3.56 5.71
C TYR A 54 12.10 -3.16 6.92
N SER A 55 12.04 -3.96 7.99
CA SER A 55 12.85 -3.72 9.19
C SER A 55 14.34 -3.58 8.86
N GLY A 56 14.95 -2.46 9.28
CA GLY A 56 16.36 -2.15 9.02
C GLY A 56 16.69 -1.84 7.56
N MET A 57 15.70 -1.58 6.71
CA MET A 57 15.89 -1.32 5.29
C MET A 57 15.40 0.08 4.90
N ARG A 58 16.13 0.72 3.99
CA ARG A 58 15.76 2.02 3.43
C ARG A 58 14.98 1.85 2.14
N LEU A 59 13.71 2.25 2.16
CA LEU A 59 12.83 2.22 0.99
C LEU A 59 13.08 3.42 0.08
N SER A 60 13.33 3.16 -1.20
CA SER A 60 13.52 4.21 -2.23
C SER A 60 12.54 3.97 -3.37
N THR A 61 11.55 4.84 -3.52
CA THR A 61 10.56 4.78 -4.60
C THR A 61 10.17 6.18 -5.08
N LYS A 62 9.64 6.28 -6.30
CA LYS A 62 9.11 7.54 -6.86
C LYS A 62 7.73 7.81 -6.27
N CYS A 63 7.54 8.98 -5.67
CA CYS A 63 6.22 9.39 -5.18
C CYS A 63 5.33 9.79 -6.37
N PRO A 64 4.10 9.25 -6.51
CA PRO A 64 3.20 9.64 -7.60
C PRO A 64 2.72 11.10 -7.51
N SER A 65 2.52 11.62 -6.31
CA SER A 65 2.04 12.99 -6.09
C SER A 65 3.16 14.03 -6.24
N CYS A 66 4.34 13.75 -5.67
CA CYS A 66 5.48 14.65 -5.70
C CYS A 66 6.36 14.46 -6.96
N GLU A 67 6.17 13.39 -7.73
CA GLU A 67 6.96 12.94 -8.90
C GLU A 67 8.48 12.78 -8.68
N LYS A 68 8.95 12.82 -7.44
CA LYS A 68 10.37 12.73 -7.09
C LYS A 68 10.73 11.34 -6.58
N LEU A 69 11.91 10.86 -6.98
CA LEU A 69 12.54 9.68 -6.39
C LEU A 69 13.20 10.08 -5.08
N HIS A 70 12.78 9.48 -3.97
CA HIS A 70 13.39 9.71 -2.67
C HIS A 70 13.21 8.51 -1.76
N SER A 71 13.85 8.58 -0.60
CA SER A 71 13.80 7.54 0.44
C SER A 71 13.13 7.96 1.75
N LYS A 72 12.49 9.13 1.75
CA LYS A 72 11.62 9.60 2.84
C LYS A 72 10.26 8.91 2.76
N TRP A 73 10.24 7.61 3.06
CA TRP A 73 9.04 6.79 3.07
C TRP A 73 8.88 6.15 4.43
N THR A 74 7.67 6.22 4.97
CA THR A 74 7.29 5.50 6.18
C THR A 74 6.43 4.31 5.77
N TRP A 75 6.86 3.10 6.11
CA TRP A 75 6.02 1.92 5.96
C TRP A 75 4.89 1.97 6.98
N MET A 76 3.69 1.58 6.56
CA MET A 76 2.53 1.47 7.42
C MET A 76 1.93 0.07 7.27
N ASP A 77 1.53 -0.50 8.39
CA ASP A 77 0.68 -1.67 8.39
C ASP A 77 -0.74 -1.28 7.95
N PHE A 78 -1.56 -2.30 7.70
CA PHE A 78 -2.91 -2.07 7.20
C PHE A 78 -3.79 -1.33 8.22
N GLN A 79 -3.63 -1.60 9.52
CA GLN A 79 -4.42 -0.95 10.55
C GLN A 79 -4.08 0.54 10.64
N THR A 80 -2.80 0.91 10.72
CA THR A 80 -2.39 2.33 10.72
C THR A 80 -2.86 3.04 9.46
N PHE A 81 -2.84 2.37 8.30
CA PHE A 81 -3.40 2.94 7.07
C PHE A 81 -4.90 3.24 7.18
N LEU A 82 -5.70 2.34 7.75
CA LEU A 82 -7.13 2.58 7.96
C LEU A 82 -7.36 3.75 8.91
N ASP A 83 -6.64 3.79 10.03
CA ASP A 83 -6.75 4.87 11.03
C ASP A 83 -6.39 6.23 10.42
N GLU A 84 -5.35 6.30 9.57
CA GLU A 84 -5.00 7.54 8.86
C GLU A 84 -6.01 7.91 7.78
N LYS A 85 -6.57 6.91 7.10
CA LYS A 85 -7.58 7.12 6.06
C LYS A 85 -8.88 7.65 6.65
N GLU A 86 -9.32 7.14 7.80
CA GLU A 86 -10.58 7.55 8.45
C GLU A 86 -10.52 8.96 9.03
N LYS A 87 -9.32 9.43 9.41
CA LYS A 87 -9.10 10.83 9.83
C LYS A 87 -9.26 11.84 8.69
N LEU A 88 -9.18 11.41 7.44
CA LEU A 88 -9.28 12.30 6.28
C LEU A 88 -10.74 12.49 5.83
N PRO A 89 -11.21 13.74 5.67
CA PRO A 89 -12.54 13.99 5.12
C PRO A 89 -12.64 13.46 3.69
N LEU A 90 -13.80 12.93 3.33
CA LEU A 90 -14.05 12.28 2.03
C LEU A 90 -13.69 13.16 0.82
N SER A 91 -13.85 14.49 0.96
CA SER A 91 -13.50 15.48 -0.05
C SER A 91 -11.98 15.56 -0.33
N GLU A 92 -11.13 15.24 0.65
CA GLU A 92 -9.68 15.34 0.55
C GLU A 92 -8.98 14.00 0.32
N GLN A 93 -9.69 12.88 0.51
CA GLN A 93 -9.15 11.54 0.28
C GLN A 93 -8.55 11.38 -1.12
N ARG A 94 -9.11 12.04 -2.15
CA ARG A 94 -8.57 11.99 -3.52
C ARG A 94 -7.19 12.63 -3.67
N LYS A 95 -6.83 13.58 -2.80
CA LYS A 95 -5.53 14.27 -2.84
C LYS A 95 -4.42 13.44 -2.21
N TYR A 96 -4.75 12.71 -1.13
CA TYR A 96 -3.77 12.02 -0.31
C TYR A 96 -3.73 10.51 -0.51
N LEU A 97 -4.76 9.91 -1.11
CA LEU A 97 -4.81 8.50 -1.42
C LEU A 97 -4.67 8.29 -2.92
N LEU A 98 -3.95 7.23 -3.30
CA LEU A 98 -4.03 6.72 -4.67
C LEU A 98 -5.49 6.34 -4.96
N SER A 99 -6.15 7.09 -5.84
CA SER A 99 -7.57 6.97 -6.19
C SER A 99 -7.99 5.50 -6.27
N SER A 100 -8.88 5.07 -5.36
CA SER A 100 -9.65 3.86 -5.56
C SER A 100 -10.69 4.15 -6.63
N ASN A 101 -10.78 3.30 -7.65
CA ASN A 101 -11.74 3.36 -8.75
C ASN A 101 -13.01 4.19 -8.46
N PRO A 102 -13.34 5.20 -9.30
CA PRO A 102 -14.49 6.08 -9.09
C PRO A 102 -15.83 5.33 -8.98
N LEU A 103 -15.91 4.10 -9.51
CA LEU A 103 -17.13 3.27 -9.51
C LEU A 103 -17.57 2.76 -8.12
N LYS A 104 -16.66 2.64 -7.14
CA LYS A 104 -17.03 2.10 -5.81
C LYS A 104 -17.51 3.17 -4.82
N GLN A 105 -17.23 4.44 -5.09
CA GLN A 105 -17.64 5.55 -4.23
C GLN A 105 -19.05 6.06 -4.55
N GLN A 106 -19.50 5.95 -5.80
CA GLN A 106 -20.88 6.31 -6.21
C GLN A 106 -21.93 5.40 -5.55
N ALA A 107 -21.65 4.10 -5.45
CA ALA A 107 -22.56 3.14 -4.81
C ALA A 107 -22.79 3.38 -3.31
N ILE A 108 -21.87 4.06 -2.60
CA ILE A 108 -22.02 4.36 -1.17
C ILE A 108 -22.78 5.69 -0.98
N ALA A 109 -22.63 6.65 -1.89
CA ALA A 109 -23.34 7.93 -1.84
C ALA A 109 -24.83 7.80 -2.23
N GLU A 110 -25.18 6.85 -3.10
CA GLU A 110 -26.57 6.63 -3.54
C GLU A 110 -27.39 5.74 -2.58
N GLY A 111 -26.73 4.98 -1.69
CA GLY A 111 -27.37 4.07 -0.75
C GLY A 111 -27.90 4.71 0.54
N SER A 112 -27.55 5.97 0.84
CA SER A 112 -27.94 6.64 2.10
C SER A 112 -29.21 7.49 2.02
N THR A 113 -29.89 7.55 0.87
CA THR A 113 -31.12 8.35 0.67
C THR A 113 -32.42 7.56 0.59
N SER A 114 -32.42 6.24 0.84
CA SER A 114 -33.66 5.44 0.87
C SER A 114 -34.09 5.11 2.29
N THR A 115 -34.56 6.11 3.03
CA THR A 115 -35.46 5.90 4.17
C THR A 115 -36.63 6.85 4.07
N ARG A 116 -37.84 6.26 4.14
CA ARG A 116 -39.20 6.84 4.22
C ARG A 116 -39.96 7.00 2.91
N THR A 117 -40.83 6.01 2.64
CA THR A 117 -42.29 6.16 2.73
C THR A 117 -42.97 4.80 2.53
N VAL A 118 -43.30 4.11 3.62
CA VAL A 118 -44.31 3.03 3.56
C VAL A 118 -45.64 3.72 3.82
N ALA A 119 -46.33 4.10 2.74
CA ALA A 119 -47.71 4.55 2.81
C ALA A 119 -48.60 3.31 2.97
N ALA A 120 -49.33 3.28 4.08
CA ALA A 120 -50.44 2.36 4.30
C ALA A 120 -51.56 2.65 3.29
N VAL A 121 -52.15 1.61 2.72
CA VAL A 121 -53.42 1.70 1.99
C VAL A 121 -54.34 0.60 2.54
N GLN A 122 -55.53 1.06 2.92
CA GLN A 122 -56.68 0.32 3.43
C GLN A 122 -57.36 -0.51 2.34
#